data_AF-A0A960F1M6-F1
#
_entry.id   AF-A0A960F1M6-F1
#
_cell.length_a   1.000
_cell.length_b   1.000
_cell.length_c   1.000
_cell.angle_alpha   90.00
_cell.angle_beta   90.00
_cell.angle_gamma   90.00
#
_symmetry.space_group_name_H-M   'P 1'
#
loop_
_entity.id
_entity.type
_entity.pdbx_description
1 polymer ?
#
loop_
_entity_poly.entity_id
_entity_poly.type
_entity_poly.pdbx_seq_one_letter_code
_entity_poly.pdbx_strand_id
1 'polypeptide(L)'
;MTDAARLARLNAVKLAALVRAHVGGEPVLEPGEYGGGAALLHGHDAWVLAATDPERALGGALAWAVRRGAGALHLVAESGTGLLARRAAAFSFPVHVWHAEGRALLPAVAEPLPVPPAVPAAHLEFEPVMVVAGAVPCVEHGVLAGEVRGLEVCRVVDDE
;
A
#
# COMPACT_ATOMS: atom_id res chain seq x y z
N MET A 1 7.39 30.26 11.69
CA MET A 1 7.58 28.80 11.49
C MET A 1 6.29 28.26 10.90
N THR A 2 6.32 27.66 9.71
CA THR A 2 5.09 27.20 9.03
C THR A 2 4.53 25.95 9.72
N ASP A 3 3.21 25.76 9.62
CA ASP A 3 2.54 24.58 10.19
C ASP A 3 3.06 23.27 9.59
N ALA A 4 3.34 23.26 8.28
CA ALA A 4 3.96 22.11 7.60
C ALA A 4 5.33 21.74 8.19
N ALA A 5 6.20 22.73 8.46
CA ALA A 5 7.50 22.46 9.08
C ALA A 5 7.36 22.00 10.54
N ARG A 6 6.33 22.47 11.26
CA ARG A 6 6.02 21.98 12.61
C ARG A 6 5.57 20.52 12.58
N LEU A 7 4.66 20.17 11.68
CA LEU A 7 4.16 18.81 11.50
C LEU A 7 5.29 17.84 11.13
N ALA A 8 6.15 18.20 10.17
CA ALA A 8 7.30 17.40 9.78
C ALA A 8 8.22 17.07 10.97
N ARG A 9 8.52 18.05 11.83
CA ARG A 9 9.32 17.81 13.04
C ARG A 9 8.61 16.91 14.06
N LEU A 10 7.30 17.08 14.25
CA LEU A 10 6.53 16.23 15.16
C LEU A 10 6.53 14.77 14.66
N ASN A 11 6.35 14.56 13.36
CA ASN A 11 6.42 13.23 12.75
C ASN A 11 7.81 12.60 12.89
N ALA A 12 8.88 13.38 12.71
CA ALA A 12 10.25 12.89 12.91
C ALA A 12 10.51 12.46 14.36
N VAL A 13 10.06 13.27 15.34
CA VAL A 13 10.17 12.94 16.78
C VAL A 13 9.35 11.70 17.11
N LYS A 14 8.12 11.59 16.58
CA LYS A 14 7.24 10.44 16.78
C LYS A 14 7.88 9.15 16.24
N LEU A 15 8.36 9.17 15.00
CA LEU A 15 9.02 8.01 14.39
C LEU A 15 10.24 7.59 15.20
N ALA A 16 11.12 8.53 15.57
CA ALA A 16 12.29 8.22 16.39
C ALA A 16 11.92 7.58 17.74
N ALA A 17 10.87 8.08 18.40
CA ALA A 17 10.40 7.53 19.67
C ALA A 17 9.85 6.10 19.51
N LEU A 18 9.07 5.83 18.46
CA LEU A 18 8.53 4.50 18.15
C LEU A 18 9.64 3.50 17.86
N VAL A 19 10.64 3.89 17.05
CA VAL A 19 11.78 3.02 16.73
C VAL A 19 12.60 2.70 17.97
N ARG A 20 12.89 3.70 18.83
CA ARG A 20 13.59 3.47 20.11
C ARG A 20 12.84 2.50 21.01
N ALA A 21 11.52 2.68 21.14
CA ALA A 21 10.70 1.80 21.98
C ALA A 21 10.64 0.36 21.43
N HIS A 22 10.61 0.20 20.11
CA HIS A 22 10.47 -1.11 19.47
C HIS A 22 11.79 -1.90 19.40
N VAL A 23 12.89 -1.26 18.99
CA VAL A 23 14.21 -1.91 18.89
C VAL A 23 14.84 -2.10 20.27
N GLY A 24 14.54 -1.19 21.21
CA GLY A 24 15.16 -1.15 22.53
C GLY A 24 16.58 -0.58 22.51
N GLY A 25 17.15 -0.38 23.70
CA GLY A 25 18.48 0.19 23.87
C GLY A 25 18.59 1.65 23.41
N GLU A 26 19.77 2.05 22.94
CA GLU A 26 20.06 3.39 22.41
C GLU A 26 20.41 3.30 20.92
N PRO A 27 19.42 3.12 20.02
CA PRO A 27 19.69 2.97 18.60
C PRO A 27 20.25 4.26 18.00
N VAL A 28 21.23 4.12 17.13
CA VAL A 28 21.68 5.18 16.24
C VAL A 28 20.63 5.33 15.15
N LEU A 29 20.08 6.54 15.03
CA LEU A 29 19.03 6.87 14.07
C LEU A 29 19.53 8.02 13.19
N GLU A 30 19.52 7.82 11.89
CA GLU A 30 19.92 8.83 10.91
C GLU A 30 18.67 9.42 10.25
N PRO A 31 18.33 10.70 10.51
CA PRO A 31 17.14 11.31 9.94
C PRO A 31 17.18 11.37 8.41
N GLY A 32 16.01 11.20 7.79
CA GLY A 32 15.84 11.28 6.35
C GLY A 32 14.68 12.17 5.94
N GLU A 33 14.83 12.86 4.81
CA GLU A 33 13.75 13.64 4.21
C GLU A 33 12.76 12.73 3.47
N TYR A 34 11.48 12.86 3.82
CA TYR A 34 10.38 12.12 3.22
C TYR A 34 9.10 12.95 3.23
N GLY A 35 8.53 13.22 2.04
CA GLY A 35 7.41 14.14 1.89
C GLY A 35 6.07 13.63 2.45
N GLY A 36 5.89 12.31 2.59
CA GLY A 36 4.64 11.69 3.08
C GLY A 36 4.55 11.53 4.60
N GLY A 37 5.49 12.09 5.35
CA GLY A 37 5.56 11.94 6.81
C GLY A 37 6.96 12.14 7.35
N ALA A 38 7.58 11.08 7.86
CA ALA A 38 8.97 11.11 8.33
C ALA A 38 9.69 9.82 7.94
N ALA A 39 11.02 9.91 7.81
CA ALA A 39 11.85 8.74 7.56
C ALA A 39 13.16 8.83 8.37
N LEU A 40 13.73 7.67 8.69
CA LEU A 40 15.07 7.55 9.26
C LEU A 40 15.69 6.21 8.86
N LEU A 41 17.00 6.10 8.99
CA LEU A 41 17.71 4.81 8.93
C LEU A 41 18.09 4.36 10.34
N HIS A 42 18.03 3.06 10.56
CA HIS A 42 18.63 2.40 11.72
C HIS A 42 19.49 1.23 11.22
N GLY A 43 20.82 1.38 11.30
CA GLY A 43 21.73 0.43 10.66
C GLY A 43 21.49 0.40 9.15
N HIS A 44 21.15 -0.77 8.61
CA HIS A 44 20.86 -0.96 7.19
C HIS A 44 19.34 -0.91 6.88
N ASP A 45 18.48 -0.69 7.88
CA ASP A 45 17.03 -0.72 7.70
C ASP A 45 16.43 0.68 7.60
N ALA A 46 15.51 0.83 6.64
CA ALA A 46 14.74 2.04 6.44
C ALA A 46 13.47 2.01 7.30
N TRP A 47 13.21 3.08 8.04
CA TRP A 47 11.99 3.27 8.80
C TRP A 47 11.24 4.48 8.26
N VAL A 48 9.96 4.32 7.94
CA VAL A 48 9.11 5.39 7.42
C VAL A 48 7.80 5.45 8.20
N LEU A 49 7.44 6.65 8.65
CA LEU A 49 6.12 6.96 9.19
C LEU A 49 5.27 7.55 8.06
N ALA A 50 4.21 6.84 7.67
CA ALA A 50 3.17 7.33 6.78
C ALA A 50 2.13 8.11 7.59
N ALA A 51 2.29 9.43 7.66
CA ALA A 51 1.45 10.31 8.47
C ALA A 51 0.24 10.85 7.71
N THR A 52 0.31 10.91 6.38
CA THR A 52 -0.74 11.42 5.50
C THR A 52 -1.06 10.37 4.44
N ASP A 53 -2.36 10.11 4.21
CA ASP A 53 -2.88 9.15 3.23
C ASP A 53 -2.12 7.82 3.23
N PRO A 54 -2.09 7.11 4.38
CA PRO A 54 -1.23 5.95 4.57
C PRO A 54 -1.42 4.89 3.50
N GLU A 55 -2.64 4.71 2.98
CA GLU A 55 -2.96 3.78 1.90
C GLU A 55 -2.16 4.03 0.60
N ARG A 56 -1.60 5.24 0.40
CA ARG A 56 -0.79 5.62 -0.77
C ARG A 56 0.72 5.62 -0.48
N ALA A 57 1.14 5.44 0.77
CA ALA A 57 2.52 5.69 1.18
C ALA A 57 3.54 4.64 0.71
N LEU A 58 3.10 3.39 0.48
CA LEU A 58 3.99 2.25 0.22
C LEU A 58 4.99 2.51 -0.92
N GLY A 59 4.53 2.97 -2.07
CA GLY A 59 5.38 3.18 -3.24
C GLY A 59 6.47 4.23 -2.99
N GLY A 60 6.10 5.36 -2.35
CA GLY A 60 7.05 6.42 -1.99
C GLY A 60 8.07 5.96 -0.94
N ALA A 61 7.61 5.19 0.06
CA ALA A 61 8.46 4.65 1.11
C ALA A 61 9.47 3.61 0.56
N LEU A 62 9.02 2.72 -0.31
CA LEU A 62 9.86 1.76 -1.02
C LEU A 62 10.92 2.44 -1.87
N ALA A 63 10.51 3.41 -2.69
CA ALA A 63 11.45 4.15 -3.54
C ALA A 63 12.48 4.91 -2.70
N TRP A 64 12.07 5.45 -1.54
CA TRP A 64 12.98 6.09 -0.61
C TRP A 64 13.99 5.09 0.00
N ALA A 65 13.52 3.95 0.50
CA ALA A 65 14.37 2.90 1.08
C ALA A 65 15.40 2.36 0.07
N VAL A 66 14.95 2.01 -1.13
CA VAL A 66 15.82 1.49 -2.20
C VAL A 66 16.87 2.51 -2.63
N ARG A 67 16.51 3.79 -2.76
CA ARG A 67 17.49 4.86 -3.09
C ARG A 67 18.56 5.05 -2.00
N ARG A 68 18.27 4.68 -0.76
CA ARG A 68 19.22 4.71 0.35
C ARG A 68 20.01 3.42 0.49
N GLY A 69 19.78 2.43 -0.37
CA GLY A 69 20.43 1.13 -0.30
C GLY A 69 20.01 0.33 0.93
N ALA A 70 18.84 0.60 1.53
CA ALA A 70 18.38 -0.12 2.71
C ALA A 70 18.11 -1.60 2.40
N GLY A 71 18.21 -2.46 3.41
CA GLY A 71 18.04 -3.90 3.30
C GLY A 71 16.60 -4.35 3.50
N ALA A 72 15.85 -3.57 4.31
CA ALA A 72 14.43 -3.72 4.52
C ALA A 72 13.77 -2.35 4.69
N LEU A 73 12.46 -2.30 4.46
CA LEU A 73 11.60 -1.17 4.80
C LEU A 73 10.67 -1.57 5.95
N HIS A 74 10.71 -0.81 7.03
CA HIS A 74 9.74 -0.81 8.12
C HIS A 74 8.78 0.37 7.94
N LEU A 75 7.57 0.08 7.44
CA LEU A 75 6.53 1.07 7.20
C LEU A 75 5.57 1.14 8.38
N VAL A 76 5.50 2.29 9.02
CA VAL A 76 4.67 2.56 10.20
C VAL A 76 3.49 3.44 9.81
N ALA A 77 2.28 3.06 10.22
CA ALA A 77 1.08 3.87 10.10
C ALA A 77 0.11 3.64 11.26
N GLU A 78 -0.80 4.59 11.49
CA GLU A 78 -1.87 4.48 12.52
C GLU A 78 -3.19 3.96 11.94
N SER A 79 -3.30 3.86 10.61
CA SER A 79 -4.49 3.35 9.93
C SER A 79 -4.09 2.74 8.59
N GLY A 80 -5.01 1.98 7.96
CA GLY A 80 -4.77 1.38 6.64
C GLY A 80 -3.64 0.33 6.60
N THR A 81 -3.17 -0.14 7.76
CA THR A 81 -2.01 -1.04 7.86
C THR A 81 -2.28 -2.44 7.30
N GLY A 82 -3.53 -2.90 7.33
CA GLY A 82 -3.92 -4.17 6.69
C GLY A 82 -3.76 -4.14 5.17
N LEU A 83 -4.27 -3.09 4.53
CA LEU A 83 -4.08 -2.81 3.10
C LEU A 83 -2.60 -2.71 2.74
N LEU A 84 -1.82 -1.98 3.55
CA LEU A 84 -0.38 -1.83 3.35
C LEU A 84 0.35 -3.17 3.48
N ALA A 85 0.03 -3.98 4.49
CA ALA A 85 0.61 -5.30 4.69
C ALA A 85 0.27 -6.25 3.53
N ARG A 86 -0.98 -6.24 3.04
CA ARG A 86 -1.36 -7.00 1.84
C ARG A 86 -0.54 -6.59 0.62
N ARG A 87 -0.40 -5.29 0.36
CA ARG A 87 0.38 -4.78 -0.78
C ARG A 87 1.88 -5.02 -0.62
N ALA A 88 2.41 -4.94 0.59
CA ALA A 88 3.81 -5.21 0.92
C ALA A 88 4.22 -6.64 0.54
N ALA A 89 3.32 -7.63 0.72
CA ALA A 89 3.58 -9.03 0.36
C ALA A 89 3.79 -9.26 -1.15
N ALA A 90 3.45 -8.30 -2.02
CA ALA A 90 3.69 -8.40 -3.46
C ALA A 90 5.13 -8.04 -3.87
N PHE A 91 5.97 -7.57 -2.95
CA PHE A 91 7.35 -7.17 -3.21
C PHE A 91 8.34 -8.24 -2.75
N SER A 92 9.38 -8.47 -3.56
CA SER A 92 10.53 -9.29 -3.16
C SER A 92 11.49 -8.55 -2.22
N PHE A 93 11.51 -7.21 -2.29
CA PHE A 93 12.21 -6.39 -1.32
C PHE A 93 11.54 -6.53 0.06
N PRO A 94 12.28 -6.79 1.16
CA PRO A 94 11.68 -6.98 2.48
C PRO A 94 10.92 -5.74 2.96
N VAL A 95 9.62 -5.88 3.19
CA VAL A 95 8.76 -4.83 3.76
C VAL A 95 8.02 -5.36 4.98
N HIS A 96 8.23 -4.71 6.11
CA HIS A 96 7.54 -4.95 7.37
C HIS A 96 6.58 -3.79 7.63
N VAL A 97 5.29 -4.10 7.80
CA VAL A 97 4.27 -3.08 8.07
C VAL A 97 3.89 -3.14 9.55
N TRP A 98 3.81 -1.98 10.19
CA TRP A 98 3.56 -1.82 11.62
C TRP A 98 2.39 -0.89 11.85
N HIS A 99 1.47 -1.31 12.72
CA HIS A 99 0.45 -0.46 13.31
C HIS A 99 1.00 0.21 14.57
N ALA A 100 1.03 1.54 14.58
CA ALA A 100 1.40 2.31 15.75
C ALA A 100 0.21 2.44 16.69
N GLU A 101 0.31 1.83 17.87
CA GLU A 101 -0.67 1.93 18.96
C GLU A 101 0.03 2.59 20.16
N GLY A 102 -0.20 3.89 20.34
CA GLY A 102 0.50 4.69 21.35
C GLY A 102 2.02 4.72 21.12
N ARG A 103 2.78 3.96 21.93
CA ARG A 103 4.25 3.80 21.81
C ARG A 103 4.68 2.41 21.34
N ALA A 104 3.73 1.51 21.10
CA ALA A 104 3.99 0.16 20.62
C ALA A 104 3.86 0.11 19.10
N LEU A 105 4.68 -0.74 18.48
CA LEU A 105 4.54 -1.13 17.09
C LEU A 105 4.06 -2.57 17.05
N LEU A 106 2.83 -2.75 16.56
CA LEU A 106 2.21 -4.06 16.39
C LEU A 106 2.40 -4.50 14.93
N PRO A 107 2.88 -5.73 14.66
CA PRO A 107 2.93 -6.24 13.28
C PRO A 107 1.54 -6.16 12.64
N ALA A 108 1.47 -5.54 11.46
CA ALA A 108 0.21 -5.45 10.75
C ALA A 108 -0.15 -6.81 10.14
N VAL A 109 -1.40 -7.22 10.31
CA VAL A 109 -1.95 -8.40 9.65
C VAL A 109 -2.50 -7.97 8.30
N ALA A 110 -2.05 -8.63 7.22
CA ALA A 110 -2.57 -8.38 5.88
C ALA A 110 -4.08 -8.59 5.85
N GLU A 111 -4.81 -7.56 5.42
CA GLU A 111 -6.25 -7.69 5.20
C GLU A 111 -6.47 -8.63 3.98
N PRO A 112 -7.53 -9.46 3.96
CA PRO A 112 -7.83 -10.29 2.80
C PRO A 112 -8.13 -9.44 1.57
N LEU A 113 -7.99 -10.01 0.37
CA LEU A 113 -8.49 -9.35 -0.84
C LEU A 113 -10.00 -9.15 -0.72
N PRO A 114 -10.53 -7.97 -1.12
CA PRO A 114 -11.97 -7.80 -1.22
C PRO A 114 -12.52 -8.83 -2.20
N VAL A 115 -13.66 -9.41 -1.86
CA VAL A 115 -14.38 -10.31 -2.76
C VAL A 115 -14.90 -9.46 -3.93
N PRO A 116 -14.52 -9.76 -5.18
CA PRO A 116 -15.08 -9.06 -6.33
C PRO A 116 -16.60 -9.22 -6.34
N PRO A 117 -17.37 -8.19 -6.75
CA PRO A 117 -18.80 -8.34 -6.89
C PRO A 117 -19.09 -9.44 -7.93
N ALA A 118 -20.20 -10.15 -7.74
CA ALA A 118 -20.66 -11.11 -8.72
C ALA A 118 -21.19 -10.37 -9.96
N VAL A 119 -20.96 -10.93 -11.13
CA VAL A 119 -21.57 -10.43 -12.37
C VAL A 119 -23.09 -10.65 -12.29
N PRO A 120 -23.92 -9.64 -12.60
CA PRO A 120 -25.37 -9.83 -12.71
C PRO A 120 -25.70 -10.94 -13.71
N ALA A 121 -26.64 -11.83 -13.37
CA ALA A 121 -26.99 -12.97 -14.22
C ALA A 121 -27.44 -12.52 -15.63
N ALA A 122 -28.16 -11.39 -15.73
CA ALA A 122 -28.58 -10.81 -17.00
C ALA A 122 -27.39 -10.36 -17.87
N HIS A 123 -26.25 -9.98 -17.28
CA HIS A 123 -25.06 -9.61 -18.04
C HIS A 123 -24.41 -10.84 -18.68
N LEU A 124 -24.44 -11.98 -17.98
CA LEU A 124 -23.91 -13.25 -18.49
C LEU A 124 -24.65 -13.74 -19.74
N GLU A 125 -25.88 -13.28 -19.98
CA GLU A 125 -26.65 -13.61 -21.19
C GLU A 125 -26.00 -13.07 -22.49
N PHE A 126 -25.07 -12.11 -22.39
CA PHE A 126 -24.37 -11.53 -23.54
C PHE A 126 -23.09 -12.27 -23.93
N GLU A 127 -22.62 -13.25 -23.15
CA GLU A 127 -21.44 -14.07 -23.50
C GLU A 127 -21.51 -14.67 -24.91
N PRO A 128 -22.65 -15.27 -25.36
CA PRO A 128 -22.73 -15.83 -26.70
C PRO A 128 -22.57 -14.79 -27.80
N VAL A 129 -23.07 -13.56 -27.57
CA VAL A 129 -22.95 -12.44 -28.53
C VAL A 129 -21.49 -12.04 -28.69
N MET A 130 -20.74 -11.95 -27.59
CA MET A 130 -19.31 -11.66 -27.60
C MET A 130 -18.52 -12.72 -28.38
N VAL A 131 -18.81 -14.00 -28.12
CA VAL A 131 -18.15 -15.12 -28.81
C VAL A 131 -18.40 -15.08 -30.32
N VAL A 132 -19.67 -14.85 -30.75
CA VAL A 132 -20.02 -14.73 -32.17
C VAL A 132 -19.33 -13.52 -32.82
N ALA A 133 -19.18 -12.42 -32.08
CA ALA A 133 -18.46 -11.23 -32.54
C ALA A 133 -16.93 -11.41 -32.58
N GLY A 134 -16.40 -12.54 -32.09
CA GLY A 134 -14.98 -12.87 -32.09
C GLY A 134 -14.19 -12.38 -30.87
N ALA A 135 -14.88 -11.95 -29.81
CA ALA A 135 -14.27 -11.62 -28.53
C ALA A 135 -14.25 -12.84 -27.59
N VAL A 136 -13.27 -12.88 -26.68
CA VAL A 136 -13.20 -13.86 -25.58
C VAL A 136 -13.87 -13.24 -24.36
N PRO A 137 -14.98 -13.80 -23.84
CA PRO A 137 -15.60 -13.29 -22.62
C PRO A 137 -14.70 -13.49 -21.40
N CYS A 138 -14.61 -12.49 -20.55
CA CYS A 138 -13.89 -12.51 -19.28
C CYS A 138 -14.67 -11.74 -18.20
N VAL A 139 -14.40 -12.07 -16.94
CA VAL A 139 -15.01 -11.39 -15.79
C VAL A 139 -13.93 -10.64 -15.03
N GLU A 140 -14.05 -9.32 -15.00
CA GLU A 140 -13.15 -8.45 -14.26
C GLU A 140 -13.94 -7.58 -13.28
N HIS A 141 -13.62 -7.66 -11.99
CA HIS A 141 -14.23 -6.84 -10.95
C HIS A 141 -15.78 -6.85 -10.96
N GLY A 142 -16.38 -7.99 -11.32
CA GLY A 142 -17.84 -8.18 -11.41
C GLY A 142 -18.49 -7.63 -12.67
N VAL A 143 -17.71 -7.30 -13.70
CA VAL A 143 -18.18 -6.87 -15.01
C VAL A 143 -17.87 -7.96 -16.02
N LEU A 144 -18.84 -8.32 -16.87
CA LEU A 144 -18.57 -9.12 -18.05
C LEU A 144 -17.98 -8.24 -19.16
N ALA A 145 -16.75 -8.53 -19.54
CA ALA A 145 -16.03 -7.89 -20.64
C ALA A 145 -15.73 -8.90 -21.76
N GLY A 146 -15.45 -8.39 -22.94
CA GLY A 146 -14.99 -9.16 -24.08
C GLY A 146 -13.64 -8.64 -24.56
N GLU A 147 -12.69 -9.54 -24.72
CA GLU A 147 -11.32 -9.20 -25.11
C GLU A 147 -10.93 -9.73 -26.49
N VAL A 148 -10.04 -9.00 -27.17
CA VAL A 148 -9.34 -9.48 -28.37
C VAL A 148 -7.85 -9.23 -28.18
N ARG A 149 -7.06 -10.33 -28.13
CA ARG A 149 -5.60 -10.28 -27.91
C ARG A 149 -5.20 -9.52 -26.63
N GLY A 150 -5.98 -9.64 -25.56
CA GLY A 150 -5.73 -9.00 -24.27
C GLY A 150 -6.13 -7.52 -24.20
N LEU A 151 -6.91 -7.03 -25.16
CA LEU A 151 -7.52 -5.70 -25.14
C LEU A 151 -9.03 -5.81 -24.97
N GLU A 152 -9.58 -5.13 -23.97
CA GLU A 152 -11.03 -4.97 -23.83
C GLU A 152 -11.60 -4.26 -25.05
N VAL A 153 -12.57 -4.88 -25.73
CA VAL A 153 -13.26 -4.32 -26.91
C VAL A 153 -14.76 -4.11 -26.68
N CYS A 154 -15.34 -4.76 -25.67
CA CYS A 154 -16.71 -4.56 -25.25
C CYS A 154 -16.88 -4.91 -23.77
N ARG A 155 -17.95 -4.40 -23.15
CA ARG A 155 -18.38 -4.75 -21.79
C ARG A 155 -19.89 -4.61 -21.67
N VAL A 156 -20.49 -5.37 -20.75
CA VAL A 156 -21.91 -5.23 -20.41
C VAL A 156 -22.06 -4.25 -19.26
N VAL A 157 -23.02 -3.33 -19.39
CA VAL A 157 -23.41 -2.36 -18.37
C VAL A 157 -24.93 -2.28 -18.34
N ASP A 158 -25.48 -1.85 -17.21
CA ASP A 158 -26.89 -1.46 -17.14
C ASP A 158 -27.08 -0.09 -17.82
N ASP A 159 -28.24 0.13 -18.44
CA ASP A 159 -28.64 1.46 -18.91
C ASP A 159 -28.96 2.36 -17.69
N GLU A 160 -28.45 3.60 -17.68
CA GLU A 160 -28.72 4.61 -16.62
C GLU A 160 -30.15 5.16 -16.66
#